data_AF-A0A821Q2E9-F1
#
_entry.id   AF-A0A821Q2E9-F1
#
_cell.length_a   1.000
_cell.length_b   1.000
_cell.length_c   1.000
_cell.angle_alpha   90.00
_cell.angle_beta   90.00
_cell.angle_gamma   90.00
#
_symmetry.space_group_name_H-M   'P 1'
#
loop_
_entity.id
_entity.type
_entity.pdbx_description
1 polymer ?
#
loop_
_entity_poly.entity_id
_entity_poly.type
_entity_poly.pdbx_seq_one_letter_code
_entity_poly.pdbx_strand_id
1 'polypeptide(L)'
;MSFDFERKYIKSTDRVFIVKQILDITPNLSHLKIDWEDFRHCSKTYSNIKHLHLVLDRIYPEPKKYFNIRRLTQLTPHLHSLETSNANIMFYEHLLGFVLEIIRQFHQLVYLILNKDGRYPAKEEIKTTFKEKLIATGHNQSFDCNNIRIEFSHLNELYIWL
;
A
#
# COMPACT_ATOMS: atom_id res chain seq x y z
N MET A 1 17.88 -8.69 0.28
CA MET A 1 17.36 -9.39 1.48
C MET A 1 15.89 -9.05 1.59
N SER A 2 15.06 -10.03 1.96
CA SER A 2 13.61 -9.87 2.20
C SER A 2 13.29 -10.43 3.57
N PHE A 3 12.22 -9.95 4.18
CA PHE A 3 11.76 -10.35 5.51
C PHE A 3 10.23 -10.45 5.51
N ASP A 4 9.68 -11.45 6.22
CA ASP A 4 8.26 -11.73 6.36
C ASP A 4 7.95 -12.11 7.82
N PHE A 5 6.84 -11.64 8.37
CA PHE A 5 6.52 -11.77 9.79
C PHE A 5 5.12 -12.39 9.98
N GLU A 6 5.07 -13.69 10.31
CA GLU A 6 3.80 -14.37 10.57
C GLU A 6 3.30 -14.18 12.01
N ARG A 7 1.98 -13.95 12.14
CA ARG A 7 1.32 -13.44 13.35
C ARG A 7 1.16 -14.41 14.54
N LYS A 8 1.47 -15.70 14.39
CA LYS A 8 1.00 -16.72 15.34
C LYS A 8 1.74 -16.64 16.69
N TYR A 9 0.97 -16.33 17.75
CA TYR A 9 1.30 -16.41 19.19
C TYR A 9 2.14 -15.30 19.85
N ILE A 10 2.37 -14.14 19.20
CA ILE A 10 3.15 -13.02 19.79
C ILE A 10 2.25 -11.82 20.12
N LYS A 11 2.40 -11.21 21.32
CA LYS A 11 1.66 -9.99 21.72
C LYS A 11 2.08 -8.80 20.86
N SER A 12 1.16 -7.87 20.57
CA SER A 12 1.43 -6.73 19.67
C SER A 12 2.60 -5.85 20.11
N THR A 13 2.79 -5.61 21.41
CA THR A 13 3.94 -4.89 21.97
C THR A 13 5.26 -5.55 21.59
N ASP A 14 5.28 -6.87 21.66
CA ASP A 14 6.48 -7.69 21.48
C ASP A 14 6.78 -7.81 19.98
N ARG A 15 5.75 -7.89 19.12
CA ARG A 15 5.90 -7.79 17.65
C ARG A 15 6.51 -6.46 17.22
N VAL A 16 5.97 -5.33 17.71
CA VAL A 16 6.52 -3.99 17.40
C VAL A 16 7.96 -3.86 17.88
N PHE A 17 8.32 -4.45 19.02
CA PHE A 17 9.71 -4.48 19.50
C PHE A 17 10.61 -5.31 18.57
N ILE A 18 10.20 -6.54 18.22
CA ILE A 18 10.96 -7.44 17.34
C ILE A 18 11.15 -6.81 15.94
N VAL A 19 10.11 -6.24 15.36
CA VAL A 19 10.17 -5.51 14.08
C VAL A 19 11.21 -4.40 14.15
N LYS A 20 11.20 -3.57 15.21
CA LYS A 20 12.19 -2.49 15.38
C LYS A 20 13.61 -3.04 15.44
N GLN A 21 13.86 -4.09 16.22
CA GLN A 21 15.18 -4.73 16.31
C GLN A 21 15.65 -5.24 14.95
N ILE A 22 14.79 -5.93 14.20
CA ILE A 22 15.13 -6.50 12.89
C ILE A 22 15.45 -5.39 11.86
N LEU A 23 14.64 -4.34 11.80
CA LEU A 23 14.90 -3.21 10.89
C LEU A 23 16.16 -2.43 11.29
N ASP A 24 16.47 -2.32 12.58
CA ASP A 24 17.67 -1.65 13.07
C ASP A 24 18.97 -2.43 12.74
N ILE A 25 18.94 -3.76 12.77
CA ILE A 25 20.10 -4.61 12.40
C ILE A 25 20.18 -4.91 10.89
N THR A 26 19.18 -4.54 10.09
CA THR A 26 19.16 -4.71 8.63
C THR A 26 19.14 -3.36 7.88
N PRO A 27 20.16 -2.50 8.05
CA PRO A 27 20.16 -1.15 7.46
C PRO A 27 20.06 -1.16 5.92
N ASN A 28 20.49 -2.23 5.27
CA ASN A 28 20.45 -2.39 3.81
C ASN A 28 19.16 -3.09 3.30
N LEU A 29 18.11 -3.20 4.12
CA LEU A 29 16.84 -3.81 3.73
C LEU A 29 16.11 -2.90 2.73
N SER A 30 16.04 -3.32 1.47
CA SER A 30 15.32 -2.61 0.41
C SER A 30 13.92 -3.14 0.13
N HIS A 31 13.61 -4.36 0.60
CA HIS A 31 12.34 -5.05 0.42
C HIS A 31 11.82 -5.54 1.78
N LEU A 32 10.65 -5.06 2.19
CA LEU A 32 10.01 -5.44 3.45
C LEU A 32 8.59 -5.95 3.20
N LYS A 33 8.25 -7.12 3.75
CA LYS A 33 6.86 -7.57 3.90
C LYS A 33 6.51 -7.57 5.38
N ILE A 34 5.44 -6.85 5.76
CA ILE A 34 5.11 -6.60 7.16
C ILE A 34 3.63 -6.27 7.37
N ASP A 35 3.12 -6.54 8.56
CA ASP A 35 1.80 -6.08 8.97
C ASP A 35 1.75 -4.54 9.15
N TRP A 36 0.74 -3.88 8.59
CA TRP A 36 0.58 -2.43 8.76
C TRP A 36 0.41 -2.01 10.22
N GLU A 37 -0.31 -2.78 11.04
CA GLU A 37 -0.58 -2.42 12.43
C GLU A 37 0.66 -2.54 13.31
N ASP A 38 1.62 -3.41 12.98
CA ASP A 38 2.91 -3.44 13.66
C ASP A 38 3.87 -2.36 13.10
N PHE A 39 3.87 -2.14 11.78
CA PHE A 39 4.79 -1.18 11.13
C PHE A 39 4.48 0.29 11.49
N ARG A 40 3.20 0.69 11.57
CA ARG A 40 2.78 2.06 11.91
C ARG A 40 3.34 2.58 13.25
N HIS A 41 3.68 1.66 14.18
CA HIS A 41 4.24 1.95 15.50
C HIS A 41 5.79 1.98 15.54
N CYS A 42 6.46 1.76 14.41
CA CYS A 42 7.87 2.12 14.25
C CYS A 42 8.04 3.63 14.40
N SER A 43 9.17 4.07 14.97
CA SER A 43 9.44 5.49 15.24
C SER A 43 10.49 6.09 14.30
N LYS A 44 11.37 5.27 13.73
CA LYS A 44 12.45 5.65 12.81
C LYS A 44 11.97 5.70 11.36
N THR A 45 12.69 6.45 10.53
CA THR A 45 12.54 6.44 9.07
C THR A 45 13.50 5.41 8.47
N TYR A 46 13.00 4.59 7.55
CA TYR A 46 13.71 3.52 6.85
C TYR A 46 13.82 3.86 5.36
N SER A 47 14.62 4.89 5.06
CA SER A 47 14.84 5.46 3.71
C SER A 47 15.35 4.48 2.64
N ASN A 48 15.93 3.36 3.07
CA ASN A 48 16.48 2.33 2.20
C ASN A 48 15.41 1.36 1.67
N ILE A 49 14.24 1.26 2.30
CA ILE A 49 13.11 0.46 1.82
C ILE A 49 12.56 1.11 0.54
N LYS A 50 12.64 0.38 -0.58
CA LYS A 50 12.11 0.79 -1.90
C LYS A 50 10.87 -0.01 -2.27
N HIS A 51 10.74 -1.23 -1.79
CA HIS A 51 9.60 -2.11 -2.01
C HIS A 51 9.00 -2.48 -0.65
N LEU A 52 7.71 -2.19 -0.48
CA LEU A 52 7.00 -2.48 0.76
C LEU A 52 5.70 -3.21 0.45
N HIS A 53 5.58 -4.41 1.00
CA HIS A 53 4.37 -5.21 0.95
C HIS A 53 3.70 -5.19 2.33
N LEU A 54 2.57 -4.49 2.43
CA LEU A 54 1.80 -4.42 3.65
C LEU A 54 0.76 -5.53 3.71
N VAL A 55 0.93 -6.41 4.68
CA VAL A 55 -0.08 -7.40 5.05
C VAL A 55 -1.15 -6.68 5.86
N LEU A 56 -2.40 -6.85 5.44
CA LEU A 56 -3.57 -6.24 6.05
C LEU A 56 -4.49 -7.36 6.53
N ASP A 57 -5.00 -7.28 7.76
CA ASP A 57 -5.60 -8.42 8.48
C ASP A 57 -7.13 -8.43 8.55
N ARG A 58 -7.76 -7.36 8.04
CA ARG A 58 -9.20 -7.08 8.13
C ARG A 58 -9.70 -6.60 6.78
N ILE A 59 -11.02 -6.60 6.61
CA ILE A 59 -11.65 -5.92 5.48
C ILE A 59 -11.65 -4.42 5.78
N TYR A 60 -11.31 -3.59 4.79
CA TYR A 60 -11.23 -2.14 4.92
C TYR A 60 -12.18 -1.45 3.93
N PRO A 61 -13.46 -1.21 4.31
CA PRO A 61 -14.42 -0.48 3.48
C PRO A 61 -14.03 0.97 3.24
N GLU A 62 -13.36 1.58 4.22
CA GLU A 62 -12.89 2.96 4.19
C GLU A 62 -11.38 2.98 4.50
N PRO A 63 -10.49 2.69 3.53
CA PRO A 63 -9.06 2.50 3.79
C PRO A 63 -8.42 3.70 4.51
N LYS A 64 -8.83 4.93 4.20
CA LYS A 64 -8.34 6.17 4.84
C LYS A 64 -8.52 6.22 6.37
N LYS A 65 -9.53 5.55 6.94
CA LYS A 65 -9.77 5.55 8.40
C LYS A 65 -8.72 4.75 9.18
N TYR A 66 -8.07 3.80 8.51
CA TYR A 66 -7.17 2.82 9.14
C TYR A 66 -5.72 2.97 8.66
N PHE A 67 -5.56 3.35 7.40
CA PHE A 67 -4.29 3.41 6.72
C PHE A 67 -3.86 4.89 6.54
N ASN A 68 -2.95 5.33 7.41
CA ASN A 68 -2.44 6.69 7.44
C ASN A 68 -1.27 6.86 6.46
N ILE A 69 -1.55 7.36 5.25
CA ILE A 69 -0.55 7.58 4.19
C ILE A 69 0.60 8.47 4.69
N ARG A 70 0.30 9.60 5.34
CA ARG A 70 1.34 10.51 5.86
C ARG A 70 2.30 9.80 6.80
N ARG A 71 1.79 8.90 7.66
CA ARG A 71 2.65 8.09 8.53
C ARG A 71 3.50 7.12 7.74
N LEU A 72 2.94 6.48 6.71
CA LEU A 72 3.71 5.61 5.84
C LEU A 72 4.84 6.37 5.13
N THR A 73 4.57 7.55 4.58
CA THR A 73 5.57 8.39 3.90
C THR A 73 6.70 8.83 4.83
N GLN A 74 6.41 9.10 6.10
CA GLN A 74 7.44 9.36 7.12
C GLN A 74 8.32 8.13 7.40
N LEU A 75 7.76 6.92 7.33
CA LEU A 75 8.50 5.68 7.56
C LEU A 75 9.33 5.27 6.33
N THR A 76 8.82 5.44 5.11
CA THR A 76 9.49 4.99 3.86
C THR A 76 9.42 6.05 2.76
N PRO A 77 10.09 7.21 2.88
CA PRO A 77 9.89 8.36 1.99
C PRO A 77 10.33 8.15 0.53
N HIS A 78 11.15 7.13 0.26
CA HIS A 78 11.68 6.81 -1.07
C HIS A 78 11.10 5.52 -1.65
N LEU A 79 9.82 5.27 -1.38
CA LEU A 79 9.15 4.06 -1.83
C LEU A 79 8.89 4.09 -3.35
N HIS A 80 9.32 3.03 -4.04
CA HIS A 80 9.14 2.83 -5.48
C HIS A 80 8.05 1.79 -5.80
N SER A 81 7.78 0.86 -4.87
CA SER A 81 6.68 -0.09 -4.97
C SER A 81 5.94 -0.23 -3.64
N LEU A 82 4.61 -0.12 -3.69
CA LEU A 82 3.71 -0.35 -2.57
C LEU A 82 2.72 -1.45 -2.95
N GLU A 83 2.75 -2.56 -2.21
CA GLU A 83 1.79 -3.65 -2.34
C GLU A 83 0.94 -3.77 -1.07
N THR A 84 -0.33 -4.16 -1.20
CA THR A 84 -1.16 -4.60 -0.07
C THR A 84 -1.77 -5.97 -0.34
N SER A 85 -1.80 -6.86 0.66
CA SER A 85 -2.48 -8.18 0.55
C SER A 85 -3.26 -8.58 1.80
N ASN A 86 -3.96 -9.72 1.70
CA ASN A 86 -4.76 -10.37 2.74
C ASN A 86 -6.00 -9.61 3.26
N ALA A 87 -6.09 -8.30 2.99
CA ALA A 87 -7.32 -7.54 3.11
C ALA A 87 -8.04 -7.38 1.78
N ASN A 88 -9.34 -7.15 1.89
CA ASN A 88 -10.11 -6.53 0.84
C ASN A 88 -10.28 -5.06 1.20
N ILE A 89 -9.46 -4.20 0.61
CA ILE A 89 -9.79 -2.78 0.46
C ILE A 89 -10.97 -2.74 -0.51
N MET A 90 -12.15 -2.35 -0.05
CA MET A 90 -13.33 -2.45 -0.88
C MET A 90 -13.32 -1.40 -1.99
N PHE A 91 -13.66 -1.82 -3.21
CA PHE A 91 -13.80 -0.93 -4.37
C PHE A 91 -15.08 -0.10 -4.27
N TYR A 92 -15.05 0.94 -3.46
CA TYR A 92 -16.09 1.97 -3.31
C TYR A 92 -15.50 3.37 -3.56
N GLU A 93 -16.36 4.40 -3.52
CA GLU A 93 -16.00 5.78 -3.90
C GLU A 93 -14.76 6.35 -3.19
N HIS A 94 -14.53 5.94 -1.94
CA HIS A 94 -13.37 6.38 -1.14
C HIS A 94 -12.02 5.82 -1.61
N LEU A 95 -12.00 4.74 -2.40
CA LEU A 95 -10.78 4.15 -2.94
C LEU A 95 -10.03 5.12 -3.86
N LEU A 96 -10.75 5.87 -4.70
CA LEU A 96 -10.16 6.87 -5.58
C LEU A 96 -9.40 7.92 -4.76
N GLY A 97 -10.05 8.46 -3.73
CA GLY A 97 -9.41 9.41 -2.82
C GLY A 97 -8.19 8.83 -2.10
N PHE A 98 -8.17 7.52 -1.81
CA PHE A 98 -7.05 6.83 -1.16
C PHE A 98 -5.86 6.64 -2.11
N VAL A 99 -6.10 6.17 -3.33
CA VAL A 99 -5.09 6.05 -4.39
C VAL A 99 -4.49 7.40 -4.74
N LEU A 100 -5.31 8.44 -4.90
CA LEU A 100 -4.84 9.80 -5.12
C LEU A 100 -3.99 10.33 -3.96
N GLU A 101 -4.27 9.93 -2.72
CA GLU A 101 -3.45 10.32 -1.57
C GLU A 101 -2.09 9.62 -1.57
N ILE A 102 -2.03 8.33 -1.96
CA ILE A 102 -0.77 7.60 -2.17
C ILE A 102 0.08 8.31 -3.22
N ILE A 103 -0.47 8.54 -4.42
CA ILE A 103 0.25 9.19 -5.55
C ILE A 103 0.76 10.59 -5.16
N ARG A 104 -0.05 11.37 -4.44
CA ARG A 104 0.30 12.73 -3.95
C ARG A 104 1.20 12.74 -2.68
N GLN A 105 1.68 11.60 -2.21
CA GLN A 105 2.62 11.51 -1.09
C GLN A 105 3.89 10.73 -1.45
N PHE A 106 3.87 9.91 -2.51
CA PHE A 106 5.02 9.17 -3.01
C PHE A 106 5.32 9.51 -4.47
N HIS A 107 5.98 10.65 -4.70
CA HIS A 107 6.37 11.11 -6.04
C HIS A 107 7.40 10.21 -6.77
N GLN A 108 7.96 9.21 -6.07
CA GLN A 108 8.90 8.22 -6.61
C GLN A 108 8.27 6.83 -6.79
N LEU A 109 6.96 6.70 -6.52
CA LEU A 109 6.25 5.44 -6.66
C LEU A 109 6.06 5.11 -8.14
N VAL A 110 6.48 3.92 -8.55
CA VAL A 110 6.33 3.39 -9.91
C VAL A 110 5.25 2.30 -9.97
N TYR A 111 5.09 1.55 -8.87
CA TYR A 111 4.12 0.46 -8.76
C TYR A 111 3.24 0.63 -7.51
N LEU A 112 1.93 0.57 -7.70
CA LEU A 112 0.94 0.43 -6.65
C LEU A 112 0.06 -0.79 -6.94
N ILE A 113 0.12 -1.79 -6.06
CA ILE A 113 -0.68 -3.02 -6.16
C ILE A 113 -1.60 -3.10 -4.95
N LEU A 114 -2.91 -3.03 -5.17
CA LEU A 114 -3.91 -3.15 -4.11
C LEU A 114 -4.65 -4.47 -4.17
N ASN A 115 -4.89 -5.06 -3.00
CA ASN A 115 -5.59 -6.34 -2.82
C ASN A 115 -4.93 -7.53 -3.55
N LYS A 116 -3.60 -7.61 -3.50
CA LYS A 116 -2.87 -8.84 -3.84
C LYS A 116 -3.45 -10.01 -3.04
N ASP A 117 -3.73 -11.13 -3.69
CA ASP A 117 -4.45 -12.27 -3.12
C ASP A 117 -5.90 -11.94 -2.62
N GLY A 118 -6.55 -10.94 -3.21
CA GLY A 118 -7.87 -10.40 -2.82
C GLY A 118 -9.05 -11.35 -3.07
N ARG A 119 -10.01 -11.38 -2.14
CA ARG A 119 -11.17 -12.31 -2.15
C ARG A 119 -12.47 -11.70 -2.67
N TYR A 120 -12.61 -10.38 -2.72
CA TYR A 120 -13.85 -9.71 -3.17
C TYR A 120 -13.66 -8.99 -4.51
N PRO A 121 -14.18 -9.53 -5.63
CA PRO A 121 -14.20 -8.83 -6.92
C PRO A 121 -14.96 -7.51 -6.86
N ALA A 122 -14.38 -6.47 -7.47
CA ALA A 122 -15.15 -5.33 -7.95
C ALA A 122 -16.03 -5.76 -9.13
N LYS A 123 -17.24 -5.20 -9.22
CA LYS A 123 -18.05 -5.28 -10.46
C LYS A 123 -17.34 -4.51 -11.58
N GLU A 124 -17.46 -4.97 -12.82
CA GLU A 124 -16.84 -4.31 -14.00
C GLU A 124 -17.24 -2.83 -14.13
N GLU A 125 -18.51 -2.49 -13.87
CA GLU A 125 -19.00 -1.10 -13.82
C GLU A 125 -18.16 -0.22 -12.88
N ILE A 126 -17.85 -0.73 -11.68
CA ILE A 126 -17.05 -0.03 -10.67
C ILE A 126 -15.61 0.13 -11.15
N LYS A 127 -15.03 -0.90 -11.77
CA LYS A 127 -13.66 -0.87 -12.33
C LYS A 127 -13.54 0.21 -13.41
N THR A 128 -14.49 0.24 -14.35
CA THR A 128 -14.55 1.22 -15.44
C THR A 128 -14.70 2.64 -14.90
N THR A 129 -15.71 2.90 -14.06
CA THR A 129 -15.93 4.23 -13.46
C THR A 129 -14.75 4.69 -12.59
N PHE A 130 -14.09 3.77 -11.88
CA PHE A 130 -12.86 4.09 -11.13
C PHE A 130 -11.73 4.55 -12.06
N LYS A 131 -11.48 3.80 -13.14
CA LYS A 131 -10.42 4.08 -14.12
C LYS A 131 -10.64 5.43 -14.81
N GLU A 132 -11.87 5.69 -15.28
CA GLU A 132 -12.26 6.97 -15.88
C GLU A 132 -12.04 8.14 -14.92
N LYS A 133 -12.52 8.02 -13.67
CA LYS A 133 -12.36 9.08 -12.66
C LYS A 133 -10.90 9.31 -12.29
N LEU A 134 -10.06 8.28 -12.22
CA LEU A 134 -8.63 8.41 -11.91
C LEU A 134 -7.88 9.14 -13.03
N ILE A 135 -8.10 8.77 -14.29
CA ILE A 135 -7.51 9.42 -15.47
C ILE A 135 -7.97 10.89 -15.56
N ALA A 136 -9.27 11.14 -15.47
CA ALA A 136 -9.85 12.49 -15.48
C ALA A 136 -9.32 13.36 -14.33
N THR A 137 -9.02 12.77 -13.16
CA THR A 137 -8.41 13.51 -12.06
C THR A 137 -6.94 13.86 -12.35
N GLY A 138 -6.17 12.96 -12.97
CA GLY A 138 -4.77 13.21 -13.32
C GLY A 138 -4.57 14.35 -14.31
N HIS A 139 -5.39 14.42 -15.37
CA HIS A 139 -5.41 15.54 -16.30
C HIS A 139 -5.61 16.90 -15.59
N ASN A 140 -6.29 16.91 -14.45
CA ASN A 140 -6.58 18.12 -13.67
C ASN A 140 -5.60 18.39 -12.52
N GLN A 141 -4.74 17.44 -12.13
CA GLN A 141 -4.03 17.45 -10.83
C GLN A 141 -2.55 17.07 -10.89
N SER A 142 -1.89 17.33 -12.02
CA SER A 142 -0.43 17.38 -12.13
C SER A 142 0.33 16.09 -11.81
N PHE A 143 -0.30 14.93 -11.99
CA PHE A 143 0.39 13.63 -12.08
C PHE A 143 0.18 13.06 -13.48
N ASP A 144 1.17 12.35 -14.02
CA ASP A 144 1.21 11.98 -15.44
C ASP A 144 0.28 10.82 -15.80
N CYS A 145 -1.01 11.13 -15.91
CA CYS A 145 -2.05 10.18 -16.29
C CYS A 145 -1.87 9.54 -17.68
N ASN A 146 -1.00 10.08 -18.55
CA ASN A 146 -0.72 9.44 -19.84
C ASN A 146 0.19 8.22 -19.68
N ASN A 147 1.05 8.22 -18.65
CA ASN A 147 1.88 7.08 -18.28
C ASN A 147 1.18 6.12 -17.31
N ILE A 148 0.06 6.52 -16.71
CA ILE A 148 -0.71 5.65 -15.83
C ILE A 148 -1.36 4.50 -16.59
N ARG A 149 -0.90 3.29 -16.28
CA ARG A 149 -1.57 2.04 -16.68
C ARG A 149 -2.38 1.54 -15.50
N ILE A 150 -3.59 1.05 -15.78
CA ILE A 150 -4.51 0.49 -14.79
C ILE A 150 -5.02 -0.84 -15.34
N GLU A 151 -4.70 -1.92 -14.62
CA GLU A 151 -5.13 -3.28 -14.89
C GLU A 151 -5.80 -3.86 -13.65
N PHE A 152 -6.82 -4.68 -13.88
CA PHE A 152 -7.50 -5.46 -12.84
C PHE A 152 -7.29 -6.93 -13.17
N SER A 153 -6.59 -7.68 -12.32
CA SER A 153 -6.44 -9.11 -12.56
C SER A 153 -7.77 -9.84 -12.34
N HIS A 154 -7.90 -11.04 -12.90
CA HIS A 154 -9.02 -11.94 -12.61
C HIS A 154 -9.06 -12.38 -11.14
N LEU A 155 -7.99 -12.12 -10.37
CA LEU A 155 -7.83 -12.39 -8.94
C LEU A 155 -8.05 -11.14 -8.07
N ASN A 156 -8.68 -10.09 -8.62
CA ASN A 156 -9.20 -8.90 -7.90
C ASN A 156 -8.13 -7.89 -7.44
N GLU A 157 -6.96 -8.00 -8.01
CA GLU A 157 -5.81 -7.13 -7.73
C GLU A 157 -5.90 -5.91 -8.65
N LEU A 158 -5.75 -4.72 -8.08
CA LEU A 158 -5.65 -3.47 -8.84
C LEU A 158 -4.17 -3.13 -8.99
N TYR A 159 -3.67 -3.24 -10.21
CA TYR A 159 -2.33 -2.80 -10.61
C TYR A 159 -2.41 -1.38 -11.18
N ILE A 160 -1.60 -0.50 -10.60
CA ILE A 160 -1.38 0.84 -11.11
C ILE A 160 0.12 1.01 -11.31
N TRP A 161 0.50 1.32 -12.55
CA TRP A 161 1.83 1.81 -12.90
C TRP A 161 1.75 3.33 -13.03
N LEU A 162 2.79 4.03 -12.58
CA LEU A 162 2.86 5.50 -12.50
C LEU A 162 4.07 6.04 -13.29
#